data_AF-A0A7Y6IR80-F1
#
_entry.id   AF-A0A7Y6IR80-F1
#
_cell.length_a   1.000
_cell.length_b   1.000
_cell.length_c   1.000
_cell.angle_alpha   90.00
_cell.angle_beta   90.00
_cell.angle_gamma   90.00
#
_symmetry.space_group_name_H-M   'P 1'
#
loop_
_entity.id
_entity.type
_entity.pdbx_description
1 polymer ?
#
loop_
_entity_poly.entity_id
_entity_poly.type
_entity_poly.pdbx_seq_one_letter_code
_entity_poly.pdbx_strand_id
1 'polypeptide(L)'
;MEYVKIGVTPEGRALDPGPYLAALPTLSADLPEGARSFATDPEHYDFSGRRCVKDLSLASLAFIRDGDDQSIELTFRHNCWKHEEDLTIRYEAVTQYEIALPSDGIGDAIVMLDEILPHPSGCHHEIGFLSGTITVTSRDLTASWLQADCPDR
;
A
#
# COMPACT_ATOMS: atom_id res chain seq x y z
N MET A 1 -7.39 -9.11 -3.69
CA MET A 1 -8.24 -8.12 -3.00
C MET A 1 -9.63 -8.71 -2.88
N GLU A 2 -10.22 -8.61 -1.69
CA GLU A 2 -11.55 -9.14 -1.37
C GLU A 2 -12.64 -8.08 -1.62
N TYR A 3 -12.46 -6.86 -1.11
CA TYR A 3 -13.44 -5.77 -1.15
C TYR A 3 -13.08 -4.71 -2.18
N VAL A 4 -11.82 -4.25 -2.21
CA VAL A 4 -11.35 -3.26 -3.18
C VAL A 4 -11.48 -3.79 -4.61
N LYS A 5 -12.04 -2.97 -5.51
CA LYS A 5 -12.20 -3.33 -6.93
C LYS A 5 -11.33 -2.46 -7.82
N ILE A 6 -10.52 -3.13 -8.64
CA ILE A 6 -9.75 -2.53 -9.72
C ILE A 6 -10.23 -3.18 -11.02
N GLY A 7 -10.82 -2.39 -11.90
CA GLY A 7 -11.40 -2.85 -13.18
C GLY A 7 -10.93 -2.03 -14.37
N VAL A 8 -11.20 -2.55 -15.57
CA VAL A 8 -10.98 -1.85 -16.84
C VAL A 8 -12.33 -1.40 -17.39
N THR A 9 -12.40 -0.16 -17.83
CA THR A 9 -13.55 0.48 -18.49
C THR A 9 -13.11 1.06 -19.84
N PRO A 10 -14.03 1.34 -20.78
CA PRO A 10 -13.68 2.00 -22.03
C PRO A 10 -12.97 3.36 -21.85
N GLU A 11 -13.24 4.07 -20.74
CA GLU A 11 -12.69 5.38 -20.42
C GLU A 11 -11.38 5.32 -19.60
N GLY A 12 -10.93 4.13 -19.19
CA GLY A 12 -9.74 3.95 -18.37
C GLY A 12 -9.89 2.88 -17.28
N ARG A 13 -9.26 3.10 -16.13
CA ARG A 13 -9.38 2.19 -14.97
C ARG A 13 -10.52 2.65 -14.05
N ALA A 14 -11.37 1.72 -13.64
CA ALA A 14 -12.32 1.93 -12.55
C ALA A 14 -11.67 1.48 -11.23
N LEU A 15 -11.63 2.37 -10.26
CA LEU A 15 -11.12 2.14 -8.91
C LEU A 15 -12.25 2.37 -7.92
N ASP A 16 -12.58 1.34 -7.14
CA ASP A 16 -13.67 1.40 -6.18
C ASP A 16 -13.23 0.83 -4.84
N PRO A 17 -12.84 1.70 -3.87
CA PRO A 17 -12.61 1.30 -2.50
C PRO A 17 -13.91 1.26 -1.68
N GLY A 18 -15.07 1.63 -2.25
CA GLY A 18 -16.34 1.79 -1.53
C GLY A 18 -16.76 0.57 -0.71
N PRO A 19 -16.73 -0.67 -1.25
CA PRO A 19 -17.02 -1.88 -0.48
C PRO A 19 -16.05 -2.08 0.69
N TYR A 20 -14.77 -1.74 0.49
CA TYR A 20 -13.76 -1.85 1.54
C TYR A 20 -14.00 -0.81 2.64
N LEU A 21 -14.23 0.45 2.28
CA LEU A 21 -14.56 1.53 3.20
C LEU A 21 -15.82 1.25 4.03
N ALA A 22 -16.82 0.57 3.44
CA ALA A 22 -18.01 0.14 4.16
C ALA A 22 -17.72 -0.97 5.19
N ALA A 23 -16.77 -1.86 4.91
CA ALA A 23 -16.36 -2.95 5.79
C ALA A 23 -15.31 -2.53 6.84
N LEU A 24 -14.52 -1.50 6.54
CA LEU A 24 -13.36 -1.06 7.31
C LEU A 24 -13.65 -0.78 8.80
N PRO A 25 -14.78 -0.17 9.20
CA PRO A 25 -15.10 0.00 10.62
C PRO A 25 -15.12 -1.31 11.40
N THR A 26 -15.60 -2.40 10.80
CA THR A 26 -15.61 -3.73 11.41
C THR A 26 -14.22 -4.36 11.36
N LEU A 27 -13.56 -4.34 10.19
CA LEU A 27 -12.24 -4.95 9.99
C LEU A 27 -11.17 -4.32 10.90
N SER A 28 -11.21 -3.00 11.07
CA SER A 28 -10.21 -2.24 11.84
C SER A 28 -10.14 -2.62 13.31
N ALA A 29 -11.22 -3.17 13.88
CA ALA A 29 -11.23 -3.65 15.26
C ALA A 29 -10.22 -4.80 15.49
N ASP A 30 -10.03 -5.62 14.46
CA ASP A 30 -9.16 -6.80 14.48
C ASP A 30 -7.78 -6.54 13.86
N LEU A 31 -7.53 -5.34 13.32
CA LEU A 31 -6.22 -4.96 12.80
C LEU A 31 -5.24 -4.58 13.93
N PRO A 32 -3.93 -4.91 13.76
CA PRO A 32 -2.89 -4.38 14.62
C PRO A 32 -2.77 -2.86 14.46
N GLU A 33 -2.09 -2.20 15.41
CA GLU A 33 -2.15 -0.74 15.56
C GLU A 33 -1.68 0.01 14.32
N GLY A 34 -0.53 -0.36 13.77
CA GLY A 34 0.04 0.34 12.63
C GLY A 34 -0.75 0.10 11.34
N ALA A 35 -1.16 -1.14 11.08
CA ALA A 35 -2.04 -1.49 9.97
C ALA A 35 -3.39 -0.76 10.05
N ARG A 36 -4.00 -0.69 11.24
CA ARG A 36 -5.24 0.07 11.47
C ARG A 36 -5.01 1.55 11.21
N SER A 37 -3.98 2.15 11.78
CA SER A 37 -3.70 3.58 11.63
C SER A 37 -3.49 3.95 10.16
N PHE A 38 -2.83 3.10 9.39
CA PHE A 38 -2.60 3.32 7.98
C PHE A 38 -3.89 3.19 7.16
N ALA A 39 -4.60 2.06 7.28
CA ALA A 39 -5.83 1.80 6.52
C ALA A 39 -6.97 2.79 6.81
N THR A 40 -7.01 3.35 8.02
CA THR A 40 -8.06 4.27 8.47
C THR A 40 -7.68 5.75 8.42
N ASP A 41 -6.50 6.10 7.88
CA ASP A 41 -6.16 7.51 7.65
C ASP A 41 -7.24 8.11 6.69
N PRO A 42 -7.91 9.21 7.09
CA PRO A 42 -8.99 9.80 6.29
C PRO A 42 -8.58 10.18 4.86
N GLU A 43 -7.29 10.44 4.61
CA GLU A 43 -6.78 10.81 3.29
C GLU A 43 -6.39 9.59 2.43
N HIS A 44 -6.30 8.38 3.01
CA HIS A 44 -5.76 7.18 2.33
C HIS A 44 -6.53 6.79 1.07
N TYR A 45 -7.86 6.82 1.14
CA TYR A 45 -8.76 6.50 0.01
C TYR A 45 -9.43 7.74 -0.61
N ASP A 46 -9.06 8.95 -0.17
CA ASP A 46 -9.45 10.19 -0.83
C ASP A 46 -8.51 10.43 -2.02
N PHE A 47 -8.98 10.28 -3.25
CA PHE A 47 -8.14 10.46 -4.44
C PHE A 47 -7.59 11.88 -4.63
N SER A 48 -8.08 12.86 -3.87
CA SER A 48 -7.53 14.21 -3.79
C SER A 48 -6.64 14.45 -2.55
N GLY A 49 -6.59 13.49 -1.63
CA GLY A 49 -5.78 13.52 -0.42
C GLY A 49 -4.29 13.39 -0.72
N ARG A 50 -3.47 13.99 0.15
CA ARG A 50 -1.99 13.99 0.01
C ARG A 50 -1.39 12.67 0.45
N ARG A 51 -2.07 11.95 1.34
CA ARG A 51 -1.68 10.61 1.81
C ARG A 51 -2.41 9.46 1.10
N CYS A 52 -3.01 9.75 -0.05
CA CYS A 52 -3.57 8.70 -0.88
C CYS A 52 -2.45 7.88 -1.53
N VAL A 53 -2.50 6.56 -1.45
CA VAL A 53 -1.46 5.71 -2.04
C VAL A 53 -1.52 5.64 -3.57
N LYS A 54 -2.69 5.94 -4.16
CA LYS A 54 -2.90 5.88 -5.61
C LYS A 54 -1.91 6.81 -6.31
N ASP A 55 -1.31 6.35 -7.40
CA ASP A 55 -0.32 7.06 -8.22
C ASP A 55 1.09 7.18 -7.61
N LEU A 56 1.33 6.63 -6.42
CA LEU A 56 2.70 6.46 -5.93
C LEU A 56 3.43 5.39 -6.76
N SER A 57 4.72 5.60 -7.04
CA SER A 57 5.55 4.65 -7.79
C SER A 57 6.42 3.86 -6.84
N LEU A 58 6.43 2.53 -6.93
CA LEU A 58 7.37 1.72 -6.15
C LEU A 58 8.81 2.10 -6.53
N ALA A 59 9.63 2.42 -5.53
CA ALA A 59 11.00 2.89 -5.72
C ALA A 59 12.02 1.86 -5.25
N SER A 60 11.75 1.18 -4.14
CA SER A 60 12.58 0.08 -3.67
C SER A 60 11.78 -0.96 -2.88
N LEU A 61 12.36 -2.16 -2.84
CA LEU A 61 11.93 -3.27 -2.00
C LEU A 61 13.18 -3.84 -1.33
N ALA A 62 13.19 -3.88 -0.01
CA ALA A 62 14.29 -4.42 0.78
C ALA A 62 13.81 -5.53 1.72
N PHE A 63 14.58 -6.61 1.79
CA PHE A 63 14.43 -7.65 2.80
C PHE A 63 15.44 -7.41 3.91
N ILE A 64 14.95 -7.30 5.14
CA ILE A 64 15.76 -7.06 6.33
C ILE A 64 15.65 -8.30 7.22
N ARG A 65 16.77 -8.87 7.62
CA ARG A 65 16.81 -10.02 8.54
C ARG A 65 17.54 -9.65 9.82
N ASP A 66 16.93 -9.96 10.96
CA ASP A 66 17.53 -9.85 12.28
C ASP A 66 17.30 -11.15 13.05
N GLY A 67 18.34 -11.98 13.17
CA GLY A 67 18.20 -13.35 13.66
C GLY A 67 17.22 -14.16 12.81
N ASP A 68 16.17 -14.68 13.47
CA ASP A 68 15.09 -15.46 12.83
C ASP A 68 13.94 -14.56 12.31
N ASP A 69 13.94 -13.27 12.65
CA ASP A 69 12.90 -12.34 12.22
C ASP A 69 13.21 -11.80 10.82
N GLN A 70 12.16 -11.78 9.98
CA GLN A 70 12.19 -11.19 8.65
C GLN A 70 11.28 -9.96 8.62
N SER A 71 11.80 -8.86 8.08
CA SER A 71 11.04 -7.65 7.78
C SER A 71 11.14 -7.34 6.29
N ILE A 72 10.13 -6.66 5.76
CA ILE A 72 10.12 -6.11 4.40
C ILE A 72 9.93 -4.61 4.50
N GLU A 73 10.68 -3.87 3.70
CA GLU A 73 10.50 -2.43 3.53
C GLU A 73 10.19 -2.13 2.07
N LEU A 74 9.11 -1.41 1.83
CA LEU A 74 8.72 -0.87 0.53
C LEU A 74 8.83 0.65 0.61
N THR A 75 9.53 1.25 -0.36
CA THR A 75 9.53 2.70 -0.53
C THR A 75 8.80 3.06 -1.80
N PHE A 76 7.99 4.10 -1.72
CA PHE A 76 7.21 4.63 -2.83
C PHE A 76 7.51 6.10 -3.01
N ARG A 77 7.77 6.48 -4.26
CA ARG A 77 8.00 7.86 -4.65
C ARG A 77 6.69 8.58 -4.94
N HIS A 78 6.66 9.82 -4.48
CA HIS A 78 5.65 10.81 -4.84
C HIS A 78 5.65 11.08 -6.35
N ASN A 79 4.59 11.76 -6.82
CA ASN A 79 4.58 12.41 -8.12
C ASN A 79 4.28 13.90 -7.88
N CYS A 80 5.14 14.81 -8.33
CA CYS A 80 5.07 16.23 -7.94
C CYS A 80 3.79 16.97 -8.32
N TRP A 81 2.93 16.37 -9.14
CA TRP A 81 1.63 16.94 -9.48
C TRP A 81 0.57 16.67 -8.39
N LYS A 82 0.60 15.52 -7.69
CA LYS A 82 -0.38 15.13 -6.66
C LYS A 82 0.20 15.01 -5.26
N HIS A 83 1.40 14.46 -5.14
CA HIS A 83 2.02 14.11 -3.85
C HIS A 83 3.27 14.97 -3.62
N GLU A 84 3.50 15.36 -2.37
CA GLU A 84 4.69 16.08 -1.90
C GLU A 84 5.50 15.23 -0.90
N GLU A 85 5.10 13.97 -0.67
CA GLU A 85 5.69 13.09 0.33
C GLU A 85 5.94 11.71 -0.27
N ASP A 86 7.13 11.15 0.00
CA ASP A 86 7.44 9.75 -0.23
C ASP A 86 6.84 8.91 0.90
N LEU A 87 6.39 7.71 0.58
CA LEU A 87 5.84 6.74 1.54
C LEU A 87 6.83 5.60 1.75
N THR A 88 7.15 5.31 3.01
CA THR A 88 7.83 4.07 3.39
C THR A 88 6.89 3.21 4.21
N ILE A 89 6.73 1.95 3.81
CA ILE A 89 5.99 0.94 4.57
C ILE A 89 6.98 -0.13 5.01
N ARG A 90 7.08 -0.32 6.33
CA ARG A 90 7.90 -1.37 6.93
C ARG A 90 7.00 -2.40 7.61
N TYR A 91 7.09 -3.64 7.14
CA TYR A 91 6.37 -4.80 7.66
C TYR A 91 7.25 -5.55 8.65
N GLU A 92 6.72 -5.79 9.83
CA GLU A 92 7.42 -6.43 10.95
C GLU A 92 7.03 -7.91 11.07
N ALA A 93 8.02 -8.78 11.32
CA ALA A 93 7.82 -10.22 11.46
C ALA A 93 6.95 -10.82 10.33
N VAL A 94 7.41 -10.65 9.10
CA VAL A 94 6.77 -11.14 7.88
C VAL A 94 6.77 -12.66 7.87
N THR A 95 5.59 -13.24 7.68
CA THR A 95 5.41 -14.70 7.61
C THR A 95 5.18 -15.20 6.18
N GLN A 96 4.65 -14.36 5.30
CA GLN A 96 4.39 -14.69 3.91
C GLN A 96 4.43 -13.43 3.05
N TYR A 97 4.91 -13.55 1.82
CA TYR A 97 4.83 -12.49 0.83
C TYR A 97 4.78 -13.07 -0.58
N GLU A 98 4.16 -12.36 -1.50
CA GLU A 98 4.21 -12.61 -2.94
C GLU A 98 4.47 -11.29 -3.66
N ILE A 99 5.42 -11.29 -4.59
CA ILE A 99 5.80 -10.11 -5.35
C ILE A 99 5.66 -10.45 -6.83
N ALA A 100 4.60 -9.95 -7.43
CA ALA A 100 4.36 -10.02 -8.85
C ALA A 100 4.40 -8.59 -9.41
N LEU A 101 5.52 -8.21 -10.02
CA LEU A 101 5.71 -6.87 -10.62
C LEU A 101 5.54 -6.92 -12.14
N PRO A 102 5.34 -5.77 -12.81
CA PRO A 102 5.41 -5.68 -14.27
C PRO A 102 6.73 -6.23 -14.80
N SER A 103 6.74 -6.72 -16.04
CA SER A 103 7.96 -7.15 -16.75
C SER A 103 9.03 -6.07 -16.81
N ASP A 104 8.58 -4.82 -16.81
CA ASP A 104 9.40 -3.62 -17.02
C ASP A 104 10.08 -3.17 -15.70
N GLY A 105 9.71 -3.80 -14.57
CA GLY A 105 10.39 -3.69 -13.29
C GLY A 105 9.69 -2.79 -12.25
N ILE A 106 10.43 -2.46 -11.19
CA ILE A 106 9.95 -1.69 -10.04
C ILE A 106 9.52 -0.25 -10.43
N GLY A 107 10.28 0.41 -11.31
CA GLY A 107 10.08 1.83 -11.64
C GLY A 107 8.74 2.14 -12.34
N ASP A 108 8.12 1.15 -12.95
CA ASP A 108 6.82 1.27 -13.64
C ASP A 108 5.65 0.73 -12.81
N ALA A 109 5.92 0.25 -11.59
CA ALA A 109 4.90 -0.23 -10.67
C ALA A 109 4.21 0.94 -9.95
N ILE A 110 3.22 1.53 -10.64
CA ILE A 110 2.37 2.59 -10.11
C ILE A 110 1.18 1.97 -9.36
N VAL A 111 1.01 2.40 -8.11
CA VAL A 111 -0.07 1.92 -7.23
C VAL A 111 -1.43 2.39 -7.76
N MET A 112 -2.35 1.45 -7.90
CA MET A 112 -3.75 1.74 -8.22
C MET A 112 -4.55 1.91 -6.94
N LEU A 113 -4.55 0.88 -6.09
CA LEU A 113 -5.16 0.85 -4.75
C LEU A 113 -4.47 -0.24 -3.92
N ASP A 114 -4.73 -0.23 -2.63
CA ASP A 114 -4.36 -1.28 -1.71
C ASP A 114 -5.51 -1.66 -0.77
N GLU A 115 -5.36 -2.81 -0.10
CA GLU A 115 -6.31 -3.35 0.85
C GLU A 115 -5.59 -4.02 2.01
N ILE A 116 -6.04 -3.75 3.24
CA ILE A 116 -5.51 -4.40 4.43
C ILE A 116 -6.61 -5.15 5.16
N LEU A 117 -6.40 -6.46 5.36
CA LEU A 117 -7.32 -7.35 6.05
C LEU A 117 -6.70 -7.91 7.34
N PRO A 118 -7.50 -8.17 8.38
CA PRO A 118 -7.05 -8.94 9.54
C PRO A 118 -6.57 -10.33 9.13
N HIS A 119 -5.53 -10.82 9.79
CA HIS A 119 -4.98 -12.15 9.56
C HIS A 119 -4.60 -12.79 10.90
N PRO A 120 -4.66 -14.13 11.08
CA PRO A 120 -4.24 -14.77 12.33
C PRO A 120 -2.81 -14.43 12.80
N SER A 121 -1.94 -14.06 11.87
CA SER A 121 -0.57 -13.62 12.15
C SER A 121 -0.41 -12.11 12.36
N GLY A 122 -1.48 -11.31 12.26
CA GLY A 122 -1.46 -9.84 12.29
C GLY A 122 -2.35 -9.24 11.20
N CYS A 123 -1.77 -8.84 10.08
CA CYS A 123 -2.50 -8.33 8.93
C CYS A 123 -2.00 -8.93 7.61
N HIS A 124 -2.87 -8.90 6.61
CA HIS A 124 -2.55 -9.18 5.21
C HIS A 124 -2.76 -7.90 4.41
N HIS A 125 -1.70 -7.39 3.79
CA HIS A 125 -1.72 -6.19 2.95
C HIS A 125 -1.52 -6.59 1.50
N GLU A 126 -2.46 -6.21 0.64
CA GLU A 126 -2.37 -6.38 -0.80
C GLU A 126 -2.31 -5.02 -1.49
N ILE A 127 -1.28 -4.80 -2.30
CA ILE A 127 -1.08 -3.58 -3.10
C ILE A 127 -1.23 -3.95 -4.56
N GLY A 128 -2.23 -3.37 -5.22
CA GLY A 128 -2.52 -3.57 -6.63
C GLY A 128 -1.87 -2.50 -7.49
N PHE A 129 -1.09 -2.92 -8.48
CA PHE A 129 -0.47 -2.02 -9.46
C PHE A 129 -1.27 -2.02 -10.76
N LEU A 130 -0.85 -1.19 -11.73
CA LEU A 130 -1.41 -1.27 -13.08
C LEU A 130 -1.25 -2.70 -13.63
N SER A 131 -0.07 -3.30 -13.46
CA SER A 131 0.17 -4.71 -13.73
C SER A 131 0.88 -5.32 -12.53
N GLY A 132 0.37 -6.45 -12.04
CA GLY A 132 0.94 -7.11 -10.88
C GLY A 132 0.39 -6.63 -9.54
N THR A 133 0.86 -7.30 -8.50
CA THR A 133 0.41 -7.19 -7.11
C THR A 133 1.58 -7.50 -6.18
N ILE A 134 1.65 -6.82 -5.04
CA ILE A 134 2.44 -7.24 -3.89
C ILE A 134 1.49 -7.64 -2.78
N THR A 135 1.70 -8.82 -2.19
CA THR A 135 1.03 -9.21 -0.94
C THR A 135 2.06 -9.41 0.16
N VAL A 136 1.73 -8.97 1.38
CA VAL A 136 2.55 -9.18 2.57
C VAL A 136 1.65 -9.54 3.74
N THR A 137 1.91 -10.69 4.35
CA THR A 137 1.36 -11.07 5.65
C THR A 137 2.41 -10.85 6.72
N SER A 138 2.07 -10.06 7.73
CA SER A 138 3.01 -9.61 8.78
C SER A 138 2.31 -9.42 10.12
N ARG A 139 3.09 -9.31 11.20
CA ARG A 139 2.55 -9.05 12.54
C ARG A 139 1.91 -7.67 12.64
N ASP A 140 2.57 -6.68 12.07
CA ASP A 140 2.08 -5.32 11.92
C ASP A 140 2.92 -4.62 10.84
N LEU A 141 2.52 -3.41 10.46
CA LEU A 141 3.28 -2.52 9.62
C LEU A 141 3.45 -1.14 10.25
N THR A 142 4.45 -0.40 9.82
CA THR A 142 4.57 1.03 10.10
C THR A 142 4.65 1.77 8.78
N ALA A 143 3.87 2.85 8.65
CA ALA A 143 3.87 3.71 7.49
C ALA A 143 4.38 5.09 7.87
N SER A 144 5.37 5.60 7.14
CA SER A 144 5.90 6.94 7.32
C SER A 144 5.85 7.71 6.00
N TRP A 145 5.36 8.94 6.10
CA TRP A 145 5.35 9.91 5.00
C TRP A 145 6.47 10.91 5.26
N LEU A 146 7.35 11.09 4.28
CA LEU A 146 8.49 12.01 4.36
C LEU A 146 8.39 13.04 3.25
N GLN A 147 8.44 14.31 3.62
CA GLN A 147 8.48 15.42 2.67
C GLN A 147 9.58 15.19 1.63
N ALA A 148 9.17 15.25 0.37
CA ALA A 148 10.03 15.09 -0.78
C ALA A 148 10.21 16.43 -1.48
N ASP A 149 11.38 16.61 -2.08
CA ASP A 149 11.67 17.84 -2.82
C ASP A 149 11.03 17.77 -4.21
N CYS A 150 10.17 18.73 -4.50
CA CYS A 150 9.59 18.95 -5.82
C CYS A 150 10.18 20.24 -6.41
N PRO A 151 11.37 20.16 -7.05
CA PRO A 151 12.12 21.34 -7.49
C PRO A 151 11.42 22.16 -8.58
N ASP A 152 10.37 21.60 -9.21
CA ASP A 152 9.62 22.20 -10.30
C ASP A 152 8.23 22.73 -9.89
N ARG A 153 7.96 22.92 -8.58
CA ARG A 153 6.70 23.48 -8.07
C ARG A 153 6.80 24.95 -7.66
#